data_AF-C1E4R3-F1
#
_entry.id   AF-C1E4R3-F1
#
_cell.length_a   1.000
_cell.length_b   1.000
_cell.length_c   1.000
_cell.angle_alpha   90.00
_cell.angle_beta   90.00
_cell.angle_gamma   90.00
#
_symmetry.space_group_name_H-M   'P 1'
#
loop_
_entity.id
_entity.type
_entity.pdbx_description
1 polymer ?
#
loop_
_entity_poly.entity_id
_entity_poly.type
_entity_poly.pdbx_seq_one_letter_code
_entity_poly.pdbx_strand_id
1 'polypeptide(L)'
;VLGAPNAAGQRREGVERAPSILRAAGIVDDIRALGWDARDLGDAHEPKPPVPSPPHGPPGPPTVPRVRKTNAWRDADAASLHEIVARRVHDAKTSGAVPLILGGDHSVAIGSVAGALRDDPALSVIWIDAHADLNTPQTSETGNLHGMSLAMVAGLADAASWPDGAYDWLLKDDFHDDDRVRQPRLDLRRLVYVGLRDVDPPEVHRIANLGIKAFTADDVRSLGAERVARLVLDHLRVANGGDTLTSTHVSLDVDSLDPTRMNATGTPVPLGLELANLLDFLRELRRGAAITSADLVELNVELVDEATRGGYVDTARALARALLGEA
;
A
#
# COMPACT_ATOMS: atom_id res chain seq x y z
N VAL A 1 -4.72 9.94 -12.07
CA VAL A 1 -5.35 8.71 -11.56
C VAL A 1 -4.85 7.55 -12.40
N LEU A 2 -4.29 6.52 -11.78
CA LEU A 2 -3.77 5.32 -12.44
C LEU A 2 -4.45 4.10 -11.81
N GLY A 3 -5.00 3.20 -12.60
CA GLY A 3 -5.51 1.94 -12.07
C GLY A 3 -4.44 0.85 -12.07
N ALA A 4 -4.41 0.02 -11.05
CA ALA A 4 -3.55 -1.15 -10.93
C ALA A 4 -4.42 -2.37 -10.58
N PRO A 5 -5.19 -2.90 -11.56
CA PRO A 5 -6.22 -3.93 -11.33
C PRO A 5 -5.59 -5.30 -11.05
N ASN A 6 -5.02 -5.50 -9.86
CA ASN A 6 -4.30 -6.73 -9.51
C ASN A 6 -5.00 -7.50 -8.38
N ALA A 7 -5.25 -8.78 -8.59
CA ALA A 7 -5.68 -9.70 -7.54
C ALA A 7 -4.68 -10.84 -7.29
N ALA A 8 -3.58 -10.90 -8.04
CA ALA A 8 -2.62 -12.00 -7.97
C ALA A 8 -1.85 -12.09 -6.65
N GLY A 9 -1.86 -11.02 -5.85
CA GLY A 9 -1.21 -10.95 -4.54
C GLY A 9 -1.97 -11.71 -3.45
N GLN A 10 -3.21 -12.12 -3.70
CA GLN A 10 -4.06 -12.85 -2.76
C GLN A 10 -4.97 -13.90 -3.47
N ARG A 11 -6.00 -14.42 -2.79
CA ARG A 11 -6.75 -15.63 -3.21
C ARG A 11 -8.17 -15.37 -3.74
N ARG A 12 -8.72 -14.18 -3.52
CA ARG A 12 -10.11 -13.81 -3.83
C ARG A 12 -10.16 -12.92 -5.07
N GLU A 13 -11.08 -13.20 -5.97
CA GLU A 13 -11.37 -12.26 -7.07
C GLU A 13 -12.17 -11.05 -6.58
N GLY A 14 -12.27 -10.01 -7.41
CA GLY A 14 -13.08 -8.82 -7.18
C GLY A 14 -12.27 -7.55 -6.96
N VAL A 15 -11.13 -7.62 -6.27
CA VAL A 15 -10.27 -6.43 -6.04
C VAL A 15 -9.73 -5.87 -7.36
N GLU A 16 -9.45 -6.71 -8.36
CA GLU A 16 -9.00 -6.27 -9.69
C GLU A 16 -10.06 -5.42 -10.43
N ARG A 17 -11.32 -5.44 -10.00
CA ARG A 17 -12.39 -4.63 -10.58
C ARG A 17 -12.51 -3.25 -9.93
N ALA A 18 -11.92 -3.03 -8.76
CA ALA A 18 -12.04 -1.77 -8.01
C ALA A 18 -11.69 -0.51 -8.83
N PRO A 19 -10.61 -0.49 -9.63
CA PRO A 19 -10.28 0.69 -10.43
C PRO A 19 -11.38 1.07 -11.42
N SER A 20 -11.97 0.07 -12.09
CA SER A 20 -13.07 0.30 -13.05
C SER A 20 -14.35 0.77 -12.36
N ILE A 21 -14.67 0.21 -11.18
CA ILE A 21 -15.85 0.56 -10.39
C ILE A 21 -15.74 1.99 -9.87
N LEU A 22 -14.58 2.38 -9.32
CA LEU A 22 -14.35 3.73 -8.81
C LEU A 22 -14.38 4.78 -9.94
N ARG A 23 -13.85 4.45 -11.12
CA ARG A 23 -13.98 5.31 -12.31
C ARG A 23 -15.43 5.48 -12.73
N ALA A 24 -16.18 4.37 -12.86
CA ALA A 24 -17.59 4.42 -13.22
C ALA A 24 -18.43 5.21 -12.21
N ALA A 25 -18.03 5.22 -10.94
CA ALA A 25 -18.67 6.01 -9.89
C ALA A 25 -18.27 7.50 -9.90
N GLY A 26 -17.37 7.94 -10.79
CA GLY A 26 -17.03 9.36 -10.96
C GLY A 26 -15.85 9.86 -10.13
N ILE A 27 -14.95 8.97 -9.67
CA ILE A 27 -13.79 9.38 -8.85
C ILE A 27 -12.89 10.44 -9.52
N VAL A 28 -12.78 10.43 -10.86
CA VAL A 28 -11.98 11.43 -11.58
C VAL A 28 -12.65 12.80 -11.52
N ASP A 29 -13.98 12.85 -11.63
CA ASP A 29 -14.75 14.10 -11.56
C ASP A 29 -14.80 14.64 -10.13
N ASP A 30 -14.85 13.77 -9.13
CA ASP A 30 -14.67 14.15 -7.72
C ASP A 30 -13.36 14.90 -7.51
N ILE A 31 -12.26 14.39 -8.08
CA ILE A 31 -10.93 15.02 -7.94
C ILE A 31 -10.89 16.36 -8.68
N ARG A 32 -11.52 16.47 -9.86
CA ARG A 32 -11.65 17.75 -10.58
C ARG A 32 -12.47 18.77 -9.78
N ALA A 33 -13.52 18.33 -9.09
CA ALA A 33 -14.36 19.18 -8.26
C ALA A 33 -13.58 19.78 -7.06
N LEU A 34 -12.50 19.13 -6.61
CA LEU A 34 -11.57 19.67 -5.62
C LEU A 34 -10.61 20.74 -6.19
N GLY A 35 -10.62 20.98 -7.51
CA GLY A 35 -9.80 21.99 -8.18
C GLY A 35 -8.52 21.46 -8.83
N TRP A 36 -8.33 20.13 -8.91
CA TRP A 36 -7.18 19.53 -9.61
C TRP A 36 -7.37 19.47 -11.13
N ASP A 37 -6.28 19.64 -11.91
CA ASP A 37 -6.22 19.21 -13.32
C ASP A 37 -6.08 17.67 -13.36
N ALA A 38 -7.18 16.96 -13.13
CA ALA A 38 -7.16 15.51 -13.02
C ALA A 38 -7.16 14.83 -14.40
N ARG A 39 -6.12 14.03 -14.64
CA ARG A 39 -6.00 13.13 -15.79
C ARG A 39 -6.18 11.68 -15.37
N ASP A 40 -7.00 10.94 -16.13
CA ASP A 40 -7.07 9.49 -16.04
C ASP A 40 -6.01 8.90 -16.97
N LEU A 41 -5.08 8.13 -16.41
CA LEU A 41 -4.00 7.47 -17.13
C LEU A 41 -4.39 6.07 -17.61
N GLY A 42 -5.64 5.66 -17.36
CA GLY A 42 -6.09 4.29 -17.59
C GLY A 42 -5.45 3.32 -16.60
N ASP A 43 -5.48 2.03 -16.94
CA ASP A 43 -4.87 0.99 -16.13
C ASP A 43 -3.41 0.77 -16.54
N ALA A 44 -2.55 0.53 -15.55
CA ALA A 44 -1.13 0.29 -15.74
C ALA A 44 -0.90 -0.97 -16.60
N HIS A 45 -1.74 -1.99 -16.40
CA HIS A 45 -1.73 -3.30 -17.04
C HIS A 45 -3.17 -3.85 -17.11
N GLU A 46 -3.39 -4.92 -17.86
CA GLU A 46 -4.68 -5.63 -17.90
C GLU A 46 -5.04 -6.23 -16.54
N PRO A 47 -6.34 -6.34 -16.18
CA PRO A 47 -6.77 -6.94 -14.93
C PRO A 47 -6.18 -8.34 -14.71
N LYS A 48 -5.54 -8.52 -13.56
CA LYS A 48 -4.86 -9.76 -13.20
C LYS A 48 -5.69 -10.54 -12.17
N PRO A 49 -6.13 -11.77 -12.47
CA PRO A 49 -6.91 -12.59 -11.54
C PRO A 49 -6.05 -13.15 -10.39
N PRO A 50 -6.68 -13.69 -9.33
CA PRO A 50 -5.97 -14.31 -8.23
C PRO A 50 -5.06 -15.47 -8.64
N VAL A 51 -3.92 -15.57 -7.97
CA VAL A 51 -2.97 -16.68 -8.16
C VAL A 51 -2.94 -17.51 -6.87
N PRO A 52 -3.19 -18.83 -6.94
CA PRO A 52 -3.18 -19.67 -5.76
C PRO A 52 -1.82 -19.65 -5.05
N SER A 53 -1.83 -19.24 -3.78
CA SER A 53 -0.65 -19.30 -2.92
C SER A 53 -0.30 -20.75 -2.57
N PRO A 54 1.00 -21.10 -2.50
CA PRO A 54 1.41 -22.39 -1.97
C PRO A 54 0.87 -22.60 -0.55
N PRO A 55 0.65 -23.85 -0.10
CA PRO A 55 0.24 -24.13 1.25
C PRO A 55 1.39 -23.77 2.20
N HIS A 56 1.41 -22.53 2.67
CA HIS A 56 2.20 -22.15 3.80
C HIS A 56 1.48 -22.62 5.06
N GLY A 57 2.26 -23.17 5.99
CA GLY A 57 1.88 -23.31 7.39
C GLY A 57 2.73 -22.35 8.24
N PRO A 58 2.66 -22.48 9.58
CA PRO A 58 3.40 -21.63 10.49
C PRO A 58 4.90 -21.61 10.13
N PRO A 59 5.63 -20.53 10.46
CA PRO A 59 7.06 -20.46 10.23
C PRO A 59 7.69 -21.65 10.96
N GLY A 60 8.34 -22.55 10.22
CA GLY A 60 8.95 -23.72 10.85
C GLY A 60 10.28 -23.37 11.52
N PRO A 61 10.93 -24.35 12.19
CA PRO A 61 12.18 -24.14 12.89
C PRO A 61 13.30 -23.64 11.95
N PRO A 62 14.45 -23.15 12.47
CA PRO A 62 15.57 -22.64 11.66
C PRO A 62 16.13 -23.59 10.59
N THR A 63 15.69 -24.85 10.59
CA THR A 63 16.03 -25.92 9.64
C THR A 63 15.11 -26.00 8.41
N VAL A 64 14.06 -25.17 8.34
CA VAL A 64 13.21 -25.04 7.14
C VAL A 64 14.04 -24.51 5.97
N PRO A 65 13.74 -24.91 4.71
CA PRO A 65 14.42 -24.37 3.54
C PRO A 65 14.48 -22.83 3.58
N ARG A 66 15.66 -22.26 3.31
CA ARG A 66 15.86 -20.81 3.14
C ARG A 66 14.85 -20.17 2.17
N VAL A 67 14.38 -20.97 1.22
CA VAL A 67 13.46 -20.58 0.15
C VAL A 67 12.05 -21.11 0.45
N ARG A 68 11.09 -20.19 0.61
CA ARG A 68 9.65 -20.49 0.58
C ARG A 68 9.03 -19.77 -0.60
N LYS A 69 8.23 -20.49 -1.39
CA LYS A 69 7.61 -19.97 -2.62
C LYS A 69 6.34 -19.21 -2.29
N THR A 70 6.15 -18.04 -2.84
CA THR A 70 4.90 -17.25 -2.73
C THR A 70 3.94 -17.57 -3.89
N ASN A 71 2.76 -16.96 -3.92
CA ASN A 71 1.91 -16.96 -5.13
C ASN A 71 2.63 -16.38 -6.35
N ALA A 72 3.47 -15.36 -6.19
CA ALA A 72 4.26 -14.82 -7.29
C ALA A 72 5.29 -15.81 -7.88
N TRP A 73 5.70 -16.86 -7.14
CA TRP A 73 6.52 -17.93 -7.74
C TRP A 73 5.82 -18.62 -8.90
N ARG A 74 4.49 -18.73 -8.83
CA ARG A 74 3.68 -19.37 -9.87
C ARG A 74 3.21 -18.39 -10.93
N ASP A 75 3.54 -17.11 -10.79
CA ASP A 75 3.12 -16.04 -11.67
C ASP A 75 4.33 -15.33 -12.27
N ALA A 76 4.72 -15.77 -13.46
CA ALA A 76 5.83 -15.17 -14.19
C ALA A 76 5.62 -13.67 -14.46
N ASP A 77 4.37 -13.20 -14.48
CA ASP A 77 4.05 -11.80 -14.78
C ASP A 77 3.97 -10.91 -13.54
N ALA A 78 3.95 -11.47 -12.32
CA ALA A 78 3.78 -10.68 -11.09
C ALA A 78 4.88 -9.62 -10.95
N ALA A 79 6.14 -9.98 -11.22
CA ALA A 79 7.25 -9.03 -11.17
C ALA A 79 7.13 -7.93 -12.24
N SER A 80 6.76 -8.29 -13.46
CA SER A 80 6.59 -7.35 -14.58
C SER A 80 5.43 -6.39 -14.35
N LEU A 81 4.35 -6.85 -13.76
CA LEU A 81 3.20 -6.02 -13.39
C LEU A 81 3.60 -4.91 -12.42
N HIS A 82 4.29 -5.27 -11.33
CA HIS A 82 4.77 -4.28 -10.36
C HIS A 82 5.80 -3.33 -10.97
N GLU A 83 6.66 -3.81 -11.87
CA GLU A 83 7.63 -2.97 -12.58
C GLU A 83 6.93 -1.95 -13.49
N ILE A 84 5.87 -2.35 -14.20
CA ILE A 84 5.05 -1.45 -15.00
C ILE A 84 4.40 -0.39 -14.12
N VAL A 85 3.84 -0.75 -12.97
CA VAL A 85 3.28 0.20 -12.00
C VAL A 85 4.37 1.17 -11.53
N ALA A 86 5.55 0.68 -11.15
CA ALA A 86 6.68 1.52 -10.73
C ALA A 86 7.09 2.54 -11.78
N ARG A 87 7.22 2.10 -13.05
CA ARG A 87 7.54 2.99 -14.17
C ARG A 87 6.45 4.05 -14.37
N ARG A 88 5.17 3.65 -14.40
CA ARG A 88 4.04 4.58 -14.60
C ARG A 88 3.94 5.62 -13.48
N VAL A 89 4.19 5.22 -12.23
CA VAL A 89 4.20 6.13 -11.09
C VAL A 89 5.39 7.09 -11.15
N HIS A 90 6.57 6.59 -11.50
CA HIS A 90 7.75 7.45 -11.71
C HIS A 90 7.54 8.46 -12.84
N ASP A 91 7.01 8.03 -13.99
CA ASP A 91 6.68 8.91 -15.13
C ASP A 91 5.66 9.99 -14.73
N ALA A 92 4.65 9.64 -13.91
CA ALA A 92 3.68 10.60 -13.41
C ALA A 92 4.34 11.64 -12.49
N LYS A 93 5.18 11.22 -11.54
CA LYS A 93 5.84 12.14 -10.61
C LYS A 93 6.85 13.05 -11.29
N THR A 94 7.66 12.53 -12.22
CA THR A 94 8.62 13.33 -13.00
C THR A 94 7.94 14.38 -13.88
N SER A 95 6.67 14.17 -14.25
CA SER A 95 5.84 15.19 -14.92
C SER A 95 5.29 16.29 -13.98
N GLY A 96 5.56 16.20 -12.67
CA GLY A 96 5.05 17.10 -11.64
C GLY A 96 3.66 16.75 -11.12
N ALA A 97 3.10 15.58 -11.48
CA ALA A 97 1.78 15.16 -11.03
C ALA A 97 1.85 14.46 -9.66
N VAL A 98 0.71 14.46 -8.95
CA VAL A 98 0.49 13.62 -7.75
C VAL A 98 -0.31 12.38 -8.19
N PRO A 99 0.33 11.21 -8.36
CA PRO A 99 -0.40 10.01 -8.76
C PRO A 99 -1.24 9.49 -7.59
N LEU A 100 -2.55 9.35 -7.85
CA LEU A 100 -3.47 8.52 -7.08
C LEU A 100 -3.59 7.17 -7.79
N ILE A 101 -3.14 6.11 -7.13
CA ILE A 101 -3.22 4.74 -7.61
C ILE A 101 -4.49 4.12 -7.04
N LEU A 102 -5.36 3.65 -7.93
CA LEU A 102 -6.51 2.83 -7.56
C LEU A 102 -6.06 1.39 -7.69
N GLY A 103 -5.86 0.72 -6.56
CA GLY A 103 -5.36 -0.64 -6.54
C GLY A 103 -6.43 -1.68 -6.82
N GLY A 104 -5.96 -2.91 -6.98
CA GLY A 104 -6.65 -4.09 -6.48
C GLY A 104 -6.08 -4.40 -5.10
N ASP A 105 -5.47 -5.57 -4.94
CA ASP A 105 -4.84 -5.96 -3.68
C ASP A 105 -3.62 -5.08 -3.33
N HIS A 106 -3.19 -5.13 -2.06
CA HIS A 106 -2.14 -4.26 -1.53
C HIS A 106 -0.74 -4.56 -2.12
N SER A 107 -0.55 -5.66 -2.88
CA SER A 107 0.75 -5.92 -3.53
C SER A 107 1.11 -4.89 -4.60
N VAL A 108 0.14 -4.14 -5.14
CA VAL A 108 0.40 -3.01 -6.04
C VAL A 108 1.32 -1.95 -5.43
N ALA A 109 1.38 -1.87 -4.10
CA ALA A 109 2.27 -0.97 -3.37
C ALA A 109 3.76 -1.27 -3.61
N ILE A 110 4.09 -2.50 -4.00
CA ILE A 110 5.45 -2.87 -4.45
C ILE A 110 5.87 -1.98 -5.62
N GLY A 111 4.97 -1.76 -6.57
CA GLY A 111 5.20 -0.90 -7.72
C GLY A 111 5.08 0.58 -7.36
N SER A 112 4.00 0.99 -6.71
CA SER A 112 3.72 2.42 -6.46
C SER A 112 4.79 3.07 -5.57
N VAL A 113 5.19 2.42 -4.47
CA VAL A 113 6.22 2.94 -3.56
C VAL A 113 7.59 2.89 -4.23
N ALA A 114 7.93 1.82 -4.95
CA ALA A 114 9.20 1.74 -5.69
C ALA A 114 9.32 2.84 -6.75
N GLY A 115 8.25 3.09 -7.51
CA GLY A 115 8.18 4.17 -8.49
C GLY A 115 8.29 5.55 -7.86
N ALA A 116 7.64 5.76 -6.72
CA ALA A 116 7.73 7.01 -5.98
C ALA A 116 9.15 7.26 -5.40
N LEU A 117 9.81 6.20 -4.92
CA LEU A 117 11.19 6.25 -4.42
C LEU A 117 12.22 6.56 -5.53
N ARG A 118 11.96 6.18 -6.79
CA ARG A 118 12.83 6.56 -7.92
C ARG A 118 12.86 8.06 -8.16
N ASP A 119 11.73 8.73 -7.93
CA ASP A 119 11.62 10.19 -8.03
C ASP A 119 12.22 10.88 -6.79
N ASP A 120 11.93 10.33 -5.61
CA ASP A 120 12.40 10.86 -4.34
C ASP A 120 12.94 9.74 -3.43
N PRO A 121 14.27 9.49 -3.42
CA PRO A 121 14.88 8.51 -2.53
C PRO A 121 14.74 8.85 -1.03
N ALA A 122 14.31 10.06 -0.71
CA ALA A 122 14.04 10.54 0.64
C ALA A 122 12.54 10.42 1.04
N LEU A 123 11.70 9.82 0.20
CA LEU A 123 10.27 9.65 0.43
C LEU A 123 9.94 9.05 1.81
N SER A 124 8.97 9.64 2.50
CA SER A 124 8.33 9.05 3.68
C SER A 124 7.10 8.24 3.28
N VAL A 125 6.81 7.17 4.00
CA VAL A 125 5.63 6.32 3.76
C VAL A 125 4.77 6.31 5.02
N ILE A 126 3.49 6.62 4.85
CA ILE A 126 2.47 6.40 5.87
C ILE A 126 1.59 5.25 5.38
N TRP A 127 1.57 4.17 6.14
CA TRP A 127 0.83 2.95 5.82
C TRP A 127 -0.41 2.87 6.72
N ILE A 128 -1.58 3.07 6.13
CA ILE A 128 -2.86 3.11 6.85
C ILE A 128 -3.59 1.80 6.59
N ASP A 129 -3.59 0.90 7.56
CA ASP A 129 -3.91 -0.51 7.35
C ASP A 129 -4.27 -1.21 8.68
N ALA A 130 -5.07 -2.27 8.63
CA ALA A 130 -5.25 -3.19 9.75
C ALA A 130 -4.02 -4.08 10.00
N HIS A 131 -3.28 -4.38 8.93
CA HIS A 131 -2.15 -5.30 8.84
C HIS A 131 -0.83 -4.56 8.60
N ALA A 132 0.30 -5.25 8.80
CA ALA A 132 1.61 -4.63 8.66
C ALA A 132 2.26 -4.82 7.28
N ASP A 133 1.82 -5.80 6.49
CA ASP A 133 2.35 -6.13 5.17
C ASP A 133 3.90 -6.22 5.08
N LEU A 134 4.51 -6.64 6.19
CA LEU A 134 5.95 -6.68 6.42
C LEU A 134 6.47 -8.12 6.56
N ASN A 135 5.62 -9.11 6.32
CA ASN A 135 6.06 -10.49 6.20
C ASN A 135 7.05 -10.63 5.04
N THR A 136 8.03 -11.50 5.22
CA THR A 136 8.83 -12.02 4.11
C THR A 136 8.26 -13.38 3.68
N PRO A 137 8.69 -13.94 2.53
CA PRO A 137 8.30 -15.29 2.14
C PRO A 137 8.57 -16.34 3.24
N GLN A 138 9.62 -16.13 4.04
CA GLN A 138 10.02 -17.01 5.14
C GLN A 138 9.08 -16.91 6.34
N THR A 139 8.56 -15.71 6.64
CA THR A 139 7.72 -15.48 7.83
C THR A 139 6.23 -15.61 7.56
N SER A 140 5.79 -15.40 6.31
CA SER A 140 4.37 -15.49 5.95
C SER A 140 3.81 -16.90 6.13
N GLU A 141 2.68 -17.01 6.82
CA GLU A 141 1.89 -18.24 6.94
C GLU A 141 1.00 -18.53 5.75
N THR A 142 0.79 -17.57 4.84
CA THR A 142 -0.16 -17.69 3.73
C THR A 142 0.52 -17.83 2.37
N GLY A 143 1.74 -17.29 2.24
CA GLY A 143 2.44 -17.16 0.97
C GLY A 143 1.82 -16.13 0.04
N ASN A 144 0.85 -15.32 0.52
CA ASN A 144 0.20 -14.27 -0.24
C ASN A 144 1.10 -13.02 -0.29
N LEU A 145 1.42 -12.54 -1.49
CA LEU A 145 2.28 -11.37 -1.70
C LEU A 145 1.71 -10.06 -1.12
N HIS A 146 0.39 -9.87 -1.08
CA HIS A 146 -0.18 -8.61 -0.58
C HIS A 146 0.26 -8.28 0.86
N GLY A 147 0.42 -9.30 1.72
CA GLY A 147 0.97 -9.16 3.07
C GLY A 147 2.50 -9.04 3.15
N MET A 148 3.19 -8.78 2.03
CA MET A 148 4.66 -8.70 1.97
C MET A 148 5.16 -7.42 1.28
N SER A 149 4.25 -6.52 0.90
CA SER A 149 4.53 -5.37 0.04
C SER A 149 5.65 -4.48 0.59
N LEU A 150 5.61 -4.16 1.88
CA LEU A 150 6.63 -3.33 2.52
C LEU A 150 7.96 -4.05 2.67
N ALA A 151 7.93 -5.37 2.94
CA ALA A 151 9.14 -6.17 3.00
C ALA A 151 9.86 -6.22 1.64
N MET A 152 9.12 -6.21 0.54
CA MET A 152 9.66 -6.16 -0.82
C MET A 152 10.37 -4.83 -1.09
N VAL A 153 9.70 -3.69 -0.88
CA VAL A 153 10.26 -2.37 -1.20
C VAL A 153 11.34 -1.89 -0.21
N ALA A 154 11.31 -2.38 1.03
CA ALA A 154 12.41 -2.21 1.98
C ALA A 154 13.58 -3.18 1.70
N GLY A 155 13.37 -4.17 0.82
CA GLY A 155 14.40 -5.11 0.41
C GLY A 155 14.78 -6.11 1.51
N LEU A 156 13.80 -6.49 2.33
CA LEU A 156 13.91 -7.51 3.37
C LEU A 156 13.62 -8.92 2.84
N ALA A 157 12.98 -9.03 1.67
CA ALA A 157 12.65 -10.30 1.04
C ALA A 157 13.88 -10.90 0.33
N ASP A 158 14.07 -12.22 0.49
CA ASP A 158 15.14 -12.96 -0.20
C ASP A 158 14.76 -13.22 -1.66
N ALA A 159 15.63 -12.79 -2.59
CA ALA A 159 15.47 -12.98 -4.03
C ALA A 159 15.30 -14.45 -4.44
N ALA A 160 15.86 -15.40 -3.67
CA ALA A 160 15.72 -16.83 -3.95
C ALA A 160 14.27 -17.36 -3.75
N SER A 161 13.37 -16.53 -3.22
CA SER A 161 11.94 -16.86 -3.02
C SER A 161 11.06 -16.59 -4.24
N TRP A 162 11.66 -16.15 -5.35
CA TRP A 162 10.99 -15.79 -6.61
C TRP A 162 11.66 -16.51 -7.79
N PRO A 163 10.98 -16.68 -8.93
CA PRO A 163 11.57 -17.30 -10.11
C PRO A 163 12.81 -16.52 -10.58
N ASP A 164 13.78 -17.18 -11.19
CA ASP A 164 14.99 -16.53 -11.68
C ASP A 164 14.65 -15.35 -12.61
N GLY A 165 15.24 -14.18 -12.34
CA GLY A 165 14.94 -12.94 -13.07
C GLY A 165 13.77 -12.13 -12.50
N ALA A 166 12.85 -12.75 -11.74
CA ALA A 166 11.73 -12.05 -11.15
C ALA A 166 12.18 -11.15 -10.00
N TYR A 167 11.72 -9.89 -10.00
CA TYR A 167 12.09 -8.86 -9.03
C TYR A 167 13.58 -8.58 -8.92
N ASP A 168 14.41 -9.06 -9.87
CA ASP A 168 15.79 -8.60 -10.01
C ASP A 168 15.83 -7.07 -10.05
N TRP A 169 14.80 -6.48 -10.65
CA TRP A 169 14.69 -5.04 -10.77
C TRP A 169 14.53 -4.26 -9.48
N LEU A 170 14.08 -4.94 -8.43
CA LEU A 170 13.76 -4.37 -7.13
C LEU A 170 14.76 -4.81 -6.05
N LEU A 171 15.15 -6.09 -6.07
CA LEU A 171 15.82 -6.76 -4.95
C LEU A 171 17.34 -6.89 -5.13
N LYS A 172 17.87 -6.84 -6.36
CA LYS A 172 19.32 -6.89 -6.59
C LYS A 172 19.97 -5.54 -6.29
N ASP A 173 21.18 -5.60 -5.76
CA ASP A 173 22.00 -4.41 -5.51
C ASP A 173 22.78 -3.93 -6.73
N ASP A 174 22.76 -4.73 -7.80
CA ASP A 174 23.43 -4.47 -9.07
C ASP A 174 22.62 -3.50 -9.94
N PHE A 175 23.30 -2.86 -10.90
CA PHE A 175 22.65 -1.93 -11.83
C PHE A 175 21.79 -2.66 -12.85
N HIS A 176 20.66 -2.05 -13.20
CA HIS A 176 19.89 -2.46 -14.37
C HIS A 176 20.68 -2.31 -15.66
N ASP A 177 20.64 -3.35 -16.50
CA ASP A 177 21.39 -3.45 -17.75
C ASP A 177 21.10 -2.28 -18.72
N ASP A 178 19.94 -1.62 -18.61
CA ASP A 178 19.54 -0.54 -19.52
C ASP A 178 19.63 0.89 -18.94
N ASP A 179 19.63 1.10 -17.60
CA ASP A 179 19.43 2.46 -17.04
C ASP A 179 20.48 2.96 -16.04
N ARG A 180 21.48 2.17 -15.61
CA ARG A 180 22.50 2.56 -14.59
C ARG A 180 21.94 3.15 -13.28
N VAL A 181 20.62 3.14 -13.03
CA VAL A 181 20.00 3.64 -11.80
C VAL A 181 19.57 2.44 -10.95
N ARG A 182 20.20 2.30 -9.78
CA ARG A 182 19.81 1.33 -8.76
C ARG A 182 18.45 1.73 -8.19
N GLN A 183 17.53 0.77 -8.06
CA GLN A 183 16.26 0.98 -7.38
C GLN A 183 16.49 1.38 -5.91
N PRO A 184 16.04 2.57 -5.46
CA PRO A 184 16.13 2.93 -4.04
C PRO A 184 15.20 2.05 -3.20
N ARG A 185 15.66 1.69 -2.00
CA ARG A 185 14.89 0.92 -1.01
C ARG A 185 14.22 1.88 -0.02
N LEU A 186 13.07 1.48 0.51
CA LEU A 186 12.41 2.22 1.58
C LEU A 186 13.26 2.22 2.86
N ASP A 187 13.65 3.41 3.33
CA ASP A 187 14.23 3.57 4.66
C ASP A 187 13.13 3.43 5.72
N LEU A 188 13.14 2.32 6.44
CA LEU A 188 12.11 1.98 7.43
C LEU A 188 12.01 2.97 8.60
N ARG A 189 13.00 3.86 8.80
CA ARG A 189 12.88 4.97 9.76
C ARG A 189 11.86 6.02 9.31
N ARG A 190 11.57 6.08 8.00
CA ARG A 190 10.62 6.98 7.35
C ARG A 190 9.28 6.30 7.05
N LEU A 191 9.08 5.09 7.58
CA LEU A 191 7.81 4.37 7.55
C LEU A 191 7.07 4.59 8.88
N VAL A 192 5.78 4.91 8.79
CA VAL A 192 4.90 4.97 9.95
C VAL A 192 3.59 4.22 9.66
N TYR A 193 3.22 3.29 10.54
CA TYR A 193 1.92 2.62 10.48
C TYR A 193 0.84 3.38 11.26
N VAL A 194 -0.39 3.33 10.76
CA VAL A 194 -1.59 3.85 11.43
C VAL A 194 -2.76 2.88 11.22
N GLY A 195 -3.36 2.39 12.31
CA GLY A 195 -4.54 1.51 12.26
C GLY A 195 -4.28 0.03 12.54
N LEU A 196 -3.02 -0.35 12.82
CA LEU A 196 -2.64 -1.75 13.07
C LEU A 196 -3.49 -2.39 14.17
N ARG A 197 -3.93 -3.62 13.93
CA ARG A 197 -4.69 -4.41 14.91
C ARG A 197 -4.72 -5.91 14.63
N ASP A 198 -4.30 -6.36 13.44
CA ASP A 198 -4.07 -7.76 13.13
C ASP A 198 -2.69 -7.92 12.51
N VAL A 199 -1.70 -8.27 13.33
CA VAL A 199 -0.28 -8.27 12.94
C VAL A 199 0.33 -9.60 13.36
N ASP A 200 0.96 -10.28 12.41
CA ASP A 200 1.54 -11.59 12.68
C ASP A 200 2.69 -11.47 13.70
N PRO A 201 2.90 -12.45 14.60
CA PRO A 201 3.97 -12.38 15.59
C PRO A 201 5.39 -12.08 15.03
N PRO A 202 5.80 -12.64 13.88
CA PRO A 202 7.07 -12.26 13.23
C PRO A 202 7.13 -10.79 12.81
N GLU A 203 6.01 -10.21 12.36
CA GLU A 203 5.93 -8.80 11.98
C GLU A 203 6.01 -7.90 13.21
N VAL A 204 5.31 -8.24 14.30
CA VAL A 204 5.41 -7.53 15.59
C VAL A 204 6.87 -7.48 16.06
N HIS A 205 7.56 -8.62 16.04
CA HIS A 205 8.97 -8.69 16.42
C HIS A 205 9.86 -7.83 15.51
N ARG A 206 9.61 -7.84 14.20
CA ARG A 206 10.37 -7.07 13.22
C ARG A 206 10.15 -5.56 13.38
N ILE A 207 8.90 -5.12 13.56
CA ILE A 207 8.53 -3.71 13.83
C ILE A 207 9.29 -3.22 15.07
N ALA A 208 9.26 -3.99 16.16
CA ALA A 208 9.95 -3.64 17.40
C ALA A 208 11.48 -3.59 17.22
N ASN A 209 12.08 -4.61 16.61
CA ASN A 209 13.54 -4.69 16.43
C ASN A 209 14.10 -3.60 15.52
N LEU A 210 13.37 -3.24 14.47
CA LEU A 210 13.77 -2.21 13.51
C LEU A 210 13.36 -0.80 13.97
N GLY A 211 12.64 -0.68 15.07
CA GLY A 211 12.19 0.61 15.61
C GLY A 211 11.22 1.34 14.69
N ILE A 212 10.39 0.60 13.94
CA ILE A 212 9.41 1.19 13.02
C ILE A 212 8.30 1.83 13.85
N LYS A 213 7.94 3.07 13.53
CA LYS A 213 6.88 3.79 14.23
C LYS A 213 5.53 3.19 13.85
N ALA A 214 4.70 2.88 14.83
CA ALA A 214 3.37 2.36 14.60
C ALA A 214 2.37 2.97 15.60
N PHE A 215 1.16 3.22 15.12
CA PHE A 215 -0.01 3.56 15.91
C PHE A 215 -1.10 2.55 15.59
N THR A 216 -1.55 1.84 16.60
CA THR A 216 -2.67 0.90 16.49
C THR A 216 -4.00 1.62 16.32
N ALA A 217 -5.05 0.91 15.93
CA ALA A 217 -6.40 1.48 15.96
C ALA A 217 -6.82 1.94 17.37
N ASP A 218 -6.35 1.28 18.44
CA ASP A 218 -6.57 1.70 19.83
C ASP A 218 -5.80 2.98 20.19
N ASP A 219 -4.57 3.16 19.68
CA ASP A 219 -3.82 4.41 19.85
C ASP A 219 -4.57 5.58 19.20
N VAL A 220 -5.12 5.39 17.99
CA VAL A 220 -5.90 6.44 17.32
C VAL A 220 -7.16 6.78 18.12
N ARG A 221 -7.88 5.77 18.61
CA ARG A 221 -9.08 5.96 19.43
C ARG A 221 -8.79 6.64 20.77
N SER A 222 -7.71 6.25 21.45
CA SER A 222 -7.38 6.72 22.80
C SER A 222 -6.70 8.09 22.81
N LEU A 223 -5.84 8.36 21.83
CA LEU A 223 -5.08 9.61 21.74
C LEU A 223 -5.78 10.70 20.91
N GLY A 224 -6.72 10.29 20.03
CA GLY A 224 -7.38 11.14 19.05
C GLY A 224 -6.59 11.25 17.75
N ALA A 225 -7.31 11.20 16.63
CA ALA A 225 -6.76 11.16 15.27
C ALA A 225 -5.81 12.34 14.95
N GLU A 226 -6.20 13.57 15.26
CA GLU A 226 -5.35 14.74 15.00
C GLU A 226 -4.04 14.69 15.80
N ARG A 227 -4.08 14.20 17.04
CA ARG A 227 -2.89 14.07 17.87
C ARG A 227 -1.95 13.02 17.29
N VAL A 228 -2.50 11.89 16.82
CA VAL A 228 -1.70 10.88 16.11
C VAL A 228 -1.09 11.47 14.84
N ALA A 229 -1.85 12.22 14.03
CA ALA A 229 -1.30 12.89 12.83
C ALA A 229 -0.11 13.80 13.16
N ARG A 230 -0.20 14.62 14.22
CA ARG A 230 0.93 15.45 14.68
C ARG A 230 2.14 14.62 15.12
N LEU A 231 1.93 13.51 15.84
CA LEU A 231 3.01 12.62 16.26
C LEU A 231 3.68 11.91 15.06
N VAL A 232 2.91 11.55 14.03
CA VAL A 232 3.42 11.02 12.76
C VAL A 232 4.29 12.07 12.08
N LEU A 233 3.79 13.30 11.94
CA LEU A 233 4.51 14.42 11.34
C LEU A 233 5.83 14.73 12.07
N ASP A 234 5.80 14.78 13.41
CA ASP A 234 7.00 15.04 14.22
C ASP A 234 8.04 13.92 14.06
N HIS A 235 7.60 12.65 14.04
CA HIS A 235 8.48 11.52 13.77
C HIS A 235 9.14 11.63 12.39
N LEU A 236 8.34 11.91 11.35
CA LEU A 236 8.84 12.01 9.98
C LEU A 236 9.77 13.21 9.77
N ARG A 237 9.50 14.37 10.40
CA ARG A 237 10.43 15.52 10.38
C ARG A 237 11.79 15.16 10.93
N VAL A 238 11.83 14.47 12.08
CA VAL A 238 13.09 14.00 12.68
C VAL A 238 13.79 13.00 11.76
N ALA A 239 13.06 12.03 11.20
CA ALA A 239 13.63 11.02 10.30
C ALA A 239 14.19 11.62 9.00
N ASN A 240 13.66 12.77 8.57
CA ASN A 240 14.11 13.51 7.38
C ASN A 240 15.16 14.61 7.69
N GLY A 241 15.61 14.74 8.93
CA GLY A 241 16.68 15.67 9.30
C GLY A 241 16.25 17.11 9.58
N GLY A 242 14.97 17.38 9.85
CA GLY A 242 14.50 18.67 10.38
C GLY A 242 13.23 19.24 9.73
N ASP A 243 13.17 20.56 9.63
CA ASP A 243 11.97 21.38 9.35
C ASP A 243 11.47 21.39 7.89
N THR A 244 12.00 20.55 7.01
CA THR A 244 11.49 20.48 5.62
C THR A 244 10.16 19.76 5.57
N LEU A 245 9.27 20.24 4.70
CA LEU A 245 8.01 19.56 4.42
C LEU A 245 8.30 18.17 3.84
N THR A 246 7.85 17.12 4.51
CA THR A 246 8.16 15.74 4.13
C THR A 246 7.35 15.33 2.90
N SER A 247 8.05 15.02 1.81
CA SER A 247 7.46 14.32 0.66
C SER A 247 6.99 12.94 1.13
N THR A 248 5.70 12.69 0.97
CA THR A 248 5.02 11.56 1.62
C THR A 248 4.19 10.80 0.60
N HIS A 249 4.36 9.48 0.60
CA HIS A 249 3.44 8.53 -0.01
C HIS A 249 2.50 8.00 1.06
N VAL A 250 1.20 8.06 0.82
CA VAL A 250 0.18 7.49 1.72
C VAL A 250 -0.40 6.26 1.05
N SER A 251 -0.13 5.07 1.58
CA SER A 251 -0.80 3.84 1.16
C SER A 251 -1.98 3.59 2.09
N LEU A 252 -3.20 3.63 1.55
CA LEU A 252 -4.43 3.48 2.31
C LEU A 252 -5.15 2.20 1.91
N ASP A 253 -5.11 1.22 2.81
CA ASP A 253 -5.97 0.05 2.77
C ASP A 253 -7.35 0.38 3.31
N VAL A 254 -8.40 0.09 2.55
CA VAL A 254 -9.77 0.32 3.01
C VAL A 254 -10.14 -0.55 4.21
N ASP A 255 -9.44 -1.66 4.42
CA ASP A 255 -9.63 -2.53 5.59
C ASP A 255 -9.08 -1.92 6.89
N SER A 256 -8.36 -0.80 6.83
CA SER A 256 -8.00 0.01 8.00
C SER A 256 -9.24 0.52 8.75
N LEU A 257 -10.35 0.71 8.05
CA LEU A 257 -11.64 1.10 8.63
C LEU A 257 -12.31 -0.07 9.36
N ASP A 258 -13.13 0.26 10.36
CA ASP A 258 -13.95 -0.76 11.01
C ASP A 258 -14.95 -1.41 10.03
N PRO A 259 -15.18 -2.74 10.09
CA PRO A 259 -16.11 -3.43 9.20
C PRO A 259 -17.55 -2.93 9.27
N THR A 260 -17.97 -2.27 10.35
CA THR A 260 -19.27 -1.58 10.42
C THR A 260 -19.40 -0.46 9.38
N ARG A 261 -18.28 0.10 8.91
CA ARG A 261 -18.21 1.08 7.83
C ARG A 261 -17.68 0.51 6.52
N MET A 262 -16.70 -0.39 6.57
CA MET A 262 -16.06 -0.96 5.38
C MET A 262 -15.91 -2.49 5.50
N ASN A 263 -16.93 -3.21 5.05
CA ASN A 263 -16.89 -4.68 5.00
C ASN A 263 -16.58 -5.20 3.57
N ALA A 264 -16.53 -4.31 2.58
CA ALA A 264 -16.21 -4.62 1.19
C ALA A 264 -14.70 -4.73 0.98
N THR A 265 -14.07 -5.70 1.65
CA THR A 265 -12.62 -5.98 1.58
C THR A 265 -12.34 -7.47 1.86
N GLY A 266 -11.15 -7.95 1.48
CA GLY A 266 -10.72 -9.33 1.67
C GLY A 266 -10.56 -9.73 3.14
N THR A 267 -10.08 -8.83 3.99
CA THR A 267 -9.62 -9.12 5.36
C THR A 267 -10.21 -8.14 6.38
N PRO A 268 -11.55 -8.12 6.57
CA PRO A 268 -12.16 -7.20 7.52
C PRO A 268 -11.78 -7.57 8.96
N VAL A 269 -11.18 -6.63 9.68
CA VAL A 269 -10.78 -6.80 11.10
C VAL A 269 -11.57 -5.85 12.00
N PRO A 270 -12.34 -6.35 12.99
CA PRO A 270 -13.11 -5.50 13.94
C PRO A 270 -12.25 -4.51 14.73
N LEU A 271 -12.90 -3.53 15.34
CA LEU A 271 -12.28 -2.48 16.15
C LEU A 271 -11.31 -1.61 15.34
N GLY A 272 -11.66 -1.37 14.09
CA GLY A 272 -10.88 -0.54 13.16
C GLY A 272 -11.08 0.95 13.35
N LEU A 273 -10.51 1.72 12.41
CA LEU A 273 -10.65 3.17 12.42
C LEU A 273 -12.09 3.58 12.09
N GLU A 274 -12.61 4.56 12.81
CA GLU A 274 -13.84 5.23 12.40
C GLU A 274 -13.53 6.18 11.22
N LEU A 275 -14.45 6.25 10.25
CA LEU A 275 -14.26 7.11 9.06
C LEU A 275 -13.99 8.56 9.43
N ALA A 276 -14.73 9.12 10.39
CA ALA A 276 -14.52 10.50 10.83
C ALA A 276 -13.09 10.73 11.36
N ASN A 277 -12.59 9.80 12.19
CA ASN A 277 -11.23 9.86 12.72
C ASN A 277 -10.18 9.78 11.60
N LEU A 278 -10.38 8.90 10.61
CA LEU A 278 -9.44 8.80 9.48
C LEU A 278 -9.45 10.07 8.62
N LEU A 279 -10.62 10.66 8.38
CA LEU A 279 -10.73 11.94 7.66
C LEU A 279 -10.04 13.09 8.42
N ASP A 280 -10.23 13.17 9.75
CA ASP A 280 -9.56 14.16 10.59
C ASP A 280 -8.05 13.97 10.62
N PHE A 281 -7.58 12.71 10.68
CA PHE A 281 -6.16 12.37 10.55
C PHE A 281 -5.58 12.86 9.22
N LEU A 282 -6.23 12.56 8.10
CA LEU A 282 -5.75 12.98 6.77
C LEU A 282 -5.76 14.50 6.60
N ARG A 283 -6.79 15.18 7.12
CA ARG A 283 -6.87 16.65 7.12
C ARG A 283 -5.70 17.29 7.88
N GLU A 284 -5.40 16.79 9.08
CA GLU A 284 -4.28 17.28 9.88
C GLU A 284 -2.93 16.92 9.24
N LEU A 285 -2.78 15.71 8.69
CA LEU A 285 -1.58 15.29 7.99
C LEU A 285 -1.22 16.23 6.83
N ARG A 286 -2.20 16.62 6.02
CA ARG A 286 -2.02 17.54 4.88
C ARG A 286 -1.59 18.95 5.28
N ARG A 287 -1.77 19.36 6.53
CA ARG A 287 -1.25 20.65 7.03
C ARG A 287 0.25 20.61 7.29
N GLY A 288 0.83 19.42 7.50
CA GLY A 288 2.22 19.26 7.91
C GLY A 288 3.09 18.42 7.00
N ALA A 289 2.53 17.77 5.98
CA ALA A 289 3.24 16.94 4.99
C ALA A 289 2.75 17.21 3.57
N ALA A 290 3.66 17.06 2.60
CA ALA A 290 3.29 17.05 1.18
C ALA A 290 2.97 15.61 0.78
N ILE A 291 1.68 15.30 0.57
CA ILE A 291 1.28 14.02 -0.04
C ILE A 291 1.60 14.11 -1.54
N THR A 292 2.68 13.45 -1.97
CA THR A 292 3.20 13.50 -3.35
C THR A 292 2.84 12.26 -4.17
N SER A 293 2.19 11.28 -3.56
CA SER A 293 1.58 10.10 -4.20
C SER A 293 0.70 9.38 -3.18
N ALA A 294 -0.33 8.66 -3.63
CA ALA A 294 -1.15 7.87 -2.71
C ALA A 294 -1.77 6.64 -3.38
N ASP A 295 -1.97 5.58 -2.60
CA ASP A 295 -2.67 4.38 -2.99
C ASP A 295 -4.02 4.27 -2.25
N LEU A 296 -5.03 3.74 -2.94
CA LEU A 296 -6.30 3.31 -2.36
C LEU A 296 -6.59 1.89 -2.83
N VAL A 297 -6.52 0.92 -1.93
CA VAL A 297 -6.43 -0.52 -2.26
C VAL A 297 -7.49 -1.36 -1.53
N GLU A 298 -7.55 -2.65 -1.89
CA GLU A 298 -8.36 -3.71 -1.26
C GLU A 298 -9.89 -3.52 -1.25
N LEU A 299 -10.41 -2.51 -1.96
CA LEU A 299 -11.85 -2.40 -2.17
C LEU A 299 -12.36 -3.61 -2.96
N ASN A 300 -13.25 -4.38 -2.36
CA ASN A 300 -13.89 -5.53 -3.00
C ASN A 300 -15.39 -5.58 -2.70
N VAL A 301 -16.15 -4.86 -3.52
CA VAL A 301 -17.62 -4.79 -3.39
C VAL A 301 -18.32 -6.09 -3.81
N GLU A 302 -17.60 -7.05 -4.37
CA GLU A 302 -18.15 -8.35 -4.78
C GLU A 302 -18.31 -9.31 -3.61
N LEU A 303 -17.68 -8.99 -2.47
CA LEU A 303 -17.80 -9.75 -1.22
C LEU A 303 -19.01 -9.34 -0.37
N VAL A 304 -19.80 -8.36 -0.83
CA VAL A 304 -20.95 -7.82 -0.09
C VAL A 304 -22.20 -7.78 -0.96
N ASP A 305 -23.36 -7.69 -0.30
CA ASP A 305 -24.67 -7.63 -0.95
C ASP A 305 -24.77 -6.42 -1.88
N GLU A 306 -25.34 -6.64 -3.07
CA GLU A 306 -25.51 -5.65 -4.13
C GLU A 306 -26.14 -4.33 -3.63
N ALA A 307 -27.15 -4.44 -2.75
CA ALA A 307 -27.86 -3.31 -2.16
C ALA A 307 -26.96 -2.36 -1.32
N THR A 308 -25.82 -2.85 -0.83
CA THR A 308 -24.90 -2.08 0.03
C THR A 308 -23.66 -1.58 -0.71
N ARG A 309 -23.37 -2.11 -1.91
CA ARG A 309 -22.15 -1.79 -2.69
C ARG A 309 -21.92 -0.30 -2.87
N GLY A 310 -22.98 0.46 -3.20
CA GLY A 310 -22.89 1.90 -3.43
C GLY A 310 -22.30 2.66 -2.24
N GLY A 311 -22.70 2.31 -1.01
CA GLY A 311 -22.18 2.97 0.19
C GLY A 311 -20.70 2.73 0.45
N TYR A 312 -20.17 1.55 0.08
CA TYR A 312 -18.74 1.26 0.18
C TYR A 312 -17.94 2.01 -0.89
N VAL A 313 -18.46 2.07 -2.13
CA VAL A 313 -17.86 2.88 -3.21
C VAL A 313 -17.81 4.36 -2.83
N ASP A 314 -18.88 4.92 -2.26
CA ASP A 314 -18.90 6.29 -1.78
C ASP A 314 -17.91 6.54 -0.64
N THR A 315 -17.69 5.55 0.22
CA THR A 315 -16.66 5.62 1.28
C THR A 315 -15.26 5.69 0.68
N ALA A 316 -14.94 4.81 -0.26
CA ALA A 316 -13.65 4.79 -0.94
C ALA A 316 -13.40 6.10 -1.70
N ARG A 317 -14.42 6.66 -2.36
CA ARG A 317 -14.34 7.99 -3.00
C ARG A 317 -14.09 9.11 -2.00
N ALA A 318 -14.74 9.10 -0.84
CA ALA A 318 -14.47 10.09 0.21
C ALA A 318 -13.02 10.01 0.72
N LEU A 319 -12.46 8.80 0.87
CA LEU A 319 -11.05 8.62 1.23
C LEU A 319 -10.11 9.17 0.14
N ALA A 320 -10.39 8.89 -1.14
CA ALA A 320 -9.61 9.44 -2.26
C ALA A 320 -9.65 10.98 -2.29
N ARG A 321 -10.80 11.59 -2.03
CA ARG A 321 -10.95 13.05 -1.95
C ARG A 321 -10.18 13.62 -0.76
N ALA A 322 -10.24 12.99 0.41
CA ALA A 322 -9.49 13.39 1.60
C ALA A 322 -7.96 13.31 1.38
N LEU A 323 -7.48 12.25 0.74
CA LEU A 323 -6.07 12.10 0.32
C LEU A 323 -5.60 13.28 -0.55
N LEU A 324 -6.51 13.87 -1.35
CA LEU A 324 -6.22 14.96 -2.29
C LEU A 324 -6.69 16.35 -1.82
N GLY A 325 -7.12 16.49 -0.57
CA GLY A 325 -7.34 17.78 0.08
C GLY A 325 -8.78 18.25 0.19
N GLU A 326 -9.76 17.34 0.14
CA GLU A 326 -11.10 17.65 0.62
C GLU A 326 -11.06 18.08 2.10
N ALA A 327 -11.69 19.23 2.36
CA ALA A 327 -11.58 19.98 3.59
C ALA A 327 -12.57 19.55 4.67
#